data_AF-A0A8J2NGC6-F1
#
_entry.id   AF-A0A8J2NGC6-F1
#
_cell.length_a   1.000
_cell.length_b   1.000
_cell.length_c   1.000
_cell.angle_alpha   90.00
_cell.angle_beta   90.00
_cell.angle_gamma   90.00
#
_symmetry.space_group_name_H-M   'P 1'
#
loop_
_entity.id
_entity.type
_entity.pdbx_description
1 polymer ?
#
loop_
_entity_poly.entity_id
_entity_poly.type
_entity_poly.pdbx_seq_one_letter_code
_entity_poly.pdbx_strand_id
1 'polypeptide(L)'
;MDPTYPKHFRDAFDHFLELEAKTKAEDVPVYGYQEMVTRLVRGTKYQLTEESAKILMIRGASQVQNMDGWEFTRDLLVTKY
;
A
#
# COMPACT_ATOMS: atom_id res chain seq x y z
N MET A 1 41.86 -11.83 8.80
CA MET A 1 40.47 -11.35 8.65
C MET A 1 40.07 -10.69 9.94
N ASP A 2 39.53 -9.48 9.88
CA ASP A 2 38.99 -8.80 11.07
C ASP A 2 37.80 -9.61 11.62
N PRO A 3 37.85 -10.06 12.90
CA PRO A 3 36.80 -10.88 13.49
C PRO A 3 35.45 -10.14 13.68
N THR A 4 35.39 -8.83 13.42
CA THR A 4 34.15 -8.02 13.48
C THR A 4 33.31 -8.08 12.21
N TYR A 5 33.88 -8.53 11.09
CA TYR A 5 33.21 -8.60 9.79
C TYR A 5 31.88 -9.38 9.82
N PRO A 6 31.77 -10.57 10.47
CA PRO A 6 30.51 -11.33 10.52
C PRO A 6 29.41 -10.64 11.33
N LYS A 7 29.76 -9.78 12.28
CA LYS A 7 28.83 -9.16 13.21
C LYS A 7 28.05 -8.03 12.53
N HIS A 8 28.74 -7.16 11.80
CA HIS A 8 28.10 -6.05 11.09
C HIS A 8 27.11 -6.53 10.02
N PHE A 9 27.44 -7.62 9.32
CA PHE A 9 26.50 -8.22 8.36
C PHE A 9 25.28 -8.78 9.06
N ARG A 10 25.44 -9.48 10.19
CA ARG A 10 24.30 -10.01 10.96
C ARG A 10 23.39 -8.88 11.44
N ASP A 11 23.95 -7.85 12.04
CA ASP A 11 23.19 -6.69 12.55
C ASP A 11 22.42 -5.98 11.41
N ALA A 12 23.02 -5.88 10.21
CA ALA A 12 22.35 -5.32 9.04
C ALA A 12 21.19 -6.19 8.53
N PHE A 13 21.36 -7.52 8.53
CA PHE A 13 20.29 -8.45 8.16
C PHE A 13 19.14 -8.45 9.17
N ASP A 14 19.44 -8.43 10.47
CA ASP A 14 18.42 -8.35 11.51
C ASP A 14 17.63 -7.04 11.38
N HIS A 15 18.31 -5.92 11.13
CA HIS A 15 17.64 -4.64 10.88
C HIS A 15 16.76 -4.66 9.61
N PHE A 16 17.22 -5.30 8.54
CA PHE A 16 16.43 -5.47 7.32
C PHE A 16 15.18 -6.31 7.56
N LEU A 17 15.30 -7.41 8.30
CA LEU A 17 14.17 -8.28 8.66
C LEU A 17 13.16 -7.55 9.56
N GLU A 18 13.62 -6.74 10.51
CA GLU A 18 12.74 -5.89 11.33
C GLU A 18 11.97 -4.86 10.50
N LEU A 19 12.62 -4.24 9.51
CA LEU A 19 11.97 -3.31 8.60
C LEU A 19 10.94 -4.02 7.71
N GLU A 20 11.28 -5.19 7.17
CA GLU A 20 10.36 -6.01 6.39
C GLU A 20 9.13 -6.45 7.21
N ALA A 21 9.34 -6.85 8.46
CA ALA A 21 8.26 -7.21 9.38
C ALA A 21 7.35 -6.02 9.69
N LYS A 22 7.90 -4.82 9.88
CA LYS A 22 7.13 -3.59 10.07
C LYS A 22 6.33 -3.19 8.84
N THR A 23 6.87 -3.40 7.64
CA THR A 23 6.19 -3.06 6.37
C THR A 23 5.13 -4.08 5.97
N LYS A 24 5.26 -5.35 6.38
CA LYS A 24 4.22 -6.37 6.17
C LYS A 24 3.05 -6.27 7.14
N ALA A 25 3.19 -5.53 8.24
CA ALA A 25 2.25 -5.51 9.36
C ALA A 25 1.31 -4.29 9.42
N GLU A 26 1.48 -3.28 8.55
CA GLU A 26 0.47 -2.23 8.45
C GLU A 26 -0.69 -2.73 7.59
N ASP A 27 -1.83 -2.99 8.24
CA ASP A 27 -3.10 -3.35 7.61
C ASP A 27 -3.33 -2.48 6.37
N VAL A 28 -3.24 -3.09 5.19
CA VAL A 28 -3.58 -2.41 3.94
C VAL A 28 -5.01 -1.90 4.10
N PRO A 29 -5.24 -0.58 3.99
CA PRO A 29 -6.52 -0.03 4.36
C PRO A 29 -7.59 -0.49 3.37
N VAL A 30 -8.65 -1.06 3.92
CA VAL A 30 -9.78 -1.61 3.17
C VAL A 30 -10.91 -0.57 3.14
N TYR A 31 -11.45 -0.33 1.95
CA TYR A 31 -12.48 0.68 1.71
C TYR A 31 -13.72 0.07 1.04
N GLY A 32 -14.87 0.71 1.23
CA GLY A 32 -16.01 0.45 0.35
C GLY A 32 -15.70 0.92 -1.09
N TYR A 33 -16.28 0.27 -2.10
CA TYR A 33 -16.00 0.59 -3.51
C TYR A 33 -16.20 2.09 -3.85
N GLN A 34 -17.30 2.68 -3.40
CA GLN A 34 -17.58 4.11 -3.64
C GLN A 34 -16.65 5.05 -2.86
N GLU A 35 -16.23 4.64 -1.66
CA GLU A 35 -15.24 5.38 -0.88
C GLU A 35 -13.88 5.38 -1.61
N MET A 36 -13.48 4.23 -2.14
CA MET A 36 -12.25 4.06 -2.89
C MET A 36 -12.22 4.93 -4.16
N VAL A 37 -13.32 4.96 -4.92
CA VAL A 37 -13.49 5.86 -6.08
C VAL A 37 -13.35 7.33 -5.65
N THR A 38 -14.02 7.73 -4.56
CA THR A 38 -13.93 9.09 -4.03
C THR A 38 -12.51 9.45 -3.62
N ARG A 39 -11.79 8.53 -2.98
CA ARG A 39 -10.38 8.70 -2.60
C ARG A 39 -9.48 8.88 -3.81
N LEU A 40 -9.68 8.11 -4.88
CA LEU A 40 -8.90 8.27 -6.12
C LEU A 40 -9.13 9.65 -6.76
N VAL A 41 -10.38 10.10 -6.84
CA VAL A 41 -10.73 11.42 -7.39
C VAL A 41 -10.08 12.54 -6.55
N ARG A 42 -10.14 12.45 -5.21
CA ARG A 42 -9.51 13.41 -4.31
C ARG A 42 -7.98 13.38 -4.39
N GLY A 43 -7.37 12.19 -4.42
CA GLY A 43 -5.93 12.00 -4.53
C GLY A 43 -5.36 12.56 -5.82
N THR A 44 -6.15 12.55 -6.90
CA THR A 44 -5.80 13.17 -8.19
C THR A 44 -6.21 14.65 -8.29
N LYS A 45 -6.54 15.30 -7.17
CA LYS A 45 -6.98 16.71 -7.13
C LYS A 45 -8.11 17.00 -8.12
N TYR A 46 -9.06 16.08 -8.26
CA TYR A 46 -10.20 16.17 -9.17
C TYR A 46 -9.83 16.28 -10.67
N GLN A 47 -8.61 15.89 -11.05
CA GLN A 47 -8.22 15.77 -12.46
C GLN A 47 -8.91 14.60 -13.16
N LEU A 48 -9.39 13.61 -12.40
CA LEU A 48 -10.17 12.50 -12.88
C LEU A 48 -11.67 12.73 -12.65
N THR A 49 -12.48 12.39 -13.64
CA THR A 49 -13.92 12.21 -13.44
C THR A 49 -14.19 10.92 -12.66
N GLU A 50 -15.36 10.83 -12.02
CA GLU A 50 -15.78 9.61 -11.33
C GLU A 50 -15.78 8.39 -12.26
N GLU A 51 -16.22 8.57 -13.50
CA GLU A 51 -16.20 7.52 -14.54
C GLU A 51 -14.77 7.07 -14.88
N SER A 52 -13.86 8.02 -15.07
CA SER A 52 -12.44 7.71 -15.30
C SER A 52 -11.83 6.99 -14.10
N ALA A 53 -12.20 7.38 -12.88
CA ALA A 53 -11.75 6.74 -11.65
C ALA A 53 -12.26 5.29 -11.56
N LYS A 54 -13.53 5.02 -11.89
CA LYS A 54 -14.09 3.66 -11.95
C LYS A 54 -13.34 2.76 -12.95
N ILE A 55 -13.01 3.29 -14.13
CA ILE A 55 -12.20 2.56 -15.13
C ILE A 55 -10.82 2.21 -14.56
N LEU A 56 -10.18 3.16 -13.86
CA LEU A 56 -8.88 2.92 -13.23
C LEU A 56 -8.95 1.93 -12.07
N MET A 57 -10.08 1.84 -11.36
CA MET A 57 -10.28 0.86 -10.29
C MET A 57 -10.27 -0.58 -10.80
N ILE A 58 -10.71 -0.84 -12.04
CA ILE A 58 -10.70 -2.20 -12.63
C ILE A 58 -9.30 -2.83 -12.58
N ARG A 59 -8.25 -2.01 -12.73
CA ARG A 59 -6.85 -2.47 -12.69
C ARG A 59 -6.13 -2.15 -11.37
N GLY A 60 -6.62 -1.16 -10.63
CA GLY A 60 -5.94 -0.56 -9.48
C GLY A 60 -6.51 -0.97 -8.13
N ALA A 61 -7.55 -1.82 -8.12
CA ALA A 61 -8.21 -2.30 -6.93
C ALA A 61 -8.30 -3.82 -6.92
N SER A 62 -8.20 -4.42 -5.74
CA SER A 62 -8.47 -5.83 -5.50
C SER A 62 -9.52 -5.93 -4.41
N GLN A 63 -10.41 -6.93 -4.55
CA GLN A 63 -11.36 -7.24 -3.50
C GLN A 63 -10.67 -8.08 -2.44
N VAL A 64 -10.81 -7.69 -1.17
CA VAL A 64 -10.19 -8.40 -0.06
C VAL A 64 -11.02 -9.66 0.22
N GLN A 65 -10.44 -10.82 -0.04
CA GLN A 65 -11.08 -12.08 0.31
C GLN A 65 -11.25 -12.11 1.84
N ASN A 66 -12.49 -12.20 2.33
CA ASN A 66 -12.92 -12.16 3.73
C ASN A 66 -13.35 -10.80 4.31
N MET A 67 -13.32 -9.72 3.54
CA MET A 67 -13.94 -8.44 3.92
C MET A 67 -14.81 -7.92 2.77
N ASP A 68 -15.97 -7.34 3.06
CA ASP A 68 -16.78 -6.67 2.03
C ASP A 68 -16.16 -5.31 1.67
N GLY A 69 -14.98 -5.34 1.06
CA GLY A 69 -14.16 -4.18 0.84
C GLY A 69 -13.03 -4.39 -0.16
N TRP A 70 -12.46 -3.26 -0.57
CA TRP A 70 -11.50 -3.15 -1.65
C TRP A 70 -10.22 -2.49 -1.14
N GLU A 71 -9.09 -2.99 -1.60
CA GLU A 71 -7.77 -2.44 -1.36
C GLU A 71 -7.15 -1.94 -2.66
N PHE A 72 -6.33 -0.89 -2.58
CA PHE A 72 -5.55 -0.46 -3.75
C PHE A 72 -4.41 -1.45 -3.99
N THR A 73 -4.32 -2.01 -5.19
CA THR A 73 -3.25 -2.96 -5.59
C THR A 73 -1.91 -2.28 -5.89
N ARG A 74 -1.91 -0.94 -5.96
CA ARG A 74 -0.73 -0.11 -6.16
C ARG A 74 -0.75 1.00 -5.11
N ASP A 75 0.43 1.50 -4.77
CA ASP A 75 0.63 2.77 -4.05
C ASP A 75 0.18 3.97 -4.92
N LEU A 76 -1.09 4.01 -5.28
CA LEU A 76 -1.74 5.15 -5.91
C LEU A 76 -1.89 6.24 -4.86
N LEU A 77 -0.78 6.90 -4.49
CA LEU A 77 -0.67 8.11 -3.65
C LEU A 77 -1.95 8.44 -2.87
N VAL A 78 -2.36 7.54 -1.96
CA VAL A 78 -3.46 7.83 -1.05
C VAL A 78 -2.85 8.68 0.04
N THR A 79 -2.77 9.99 -0.23
CA THR A 79 -2.23 10.95 0.72
C THR A 79 -3.17 10.94 1.93
N LYS A 80 -2.65 10.63 3.13
CA LYS A 80 -3.38 10.83 4.39
C LYS A 80 -3.67 12.34 4.49
N TYR A 81 -4.93 12.73 4.39
CA TYR A 81 -5.41 14.09 4.67
C TYR A 81 -5.88 14.18 6.12
#